data_AF-A0A2A6RD31-F1
#
_entry.id   AF-A0A2A6RD31-F1
#
_cell.length_a   1.000
_cell.length_b   1.000
_cell.length_c   1.000
_cell.angle_alpha   90.00
_cell.angle_beta   90.00
_cell.angle_gamma   90.00
#
_symmetry.space_group_name_H-M   'P 1'
#
loop_
_entity.id
_entity.type
_entity.pdbx_description
1 polymer ?
#
loop_
_entity_poly.entity_id
_entity_poly.type
_entity_poly.pdbx_seq_one_letter_code
_entity_poly.pdbx_strand_id
1 'polypeptide(L)'
;ACLRQGYAAEDLRHLYRLLDQLMRLPPSIDEPVRATMRQIEQEERGMTTFVTSIERLAGAEGEVRGERKVVMRQLERKLGSLNAALEAEIAALDATQLDALSEALLSFTTQAHLDAWLQGQREGWDVAAPETSAYVQAERDMVLRQLKHRFGGLSEALAAQVIALSPSLLAPLSEALLDFTTETELEVWL
;
A
#
# COMPACT_ATOMS: atom_id res chain seq x y z
N ALA A 1 25.08 23.60 -12.47
CA ALA A 1 26.21 24.15 -13.24
C ALA A 1 25.88 24.42 -14.72
N CYS A 2 24.95 23.69 -15.36
CA CYS A 2 24.72 23.75 -16.82
C CYS A 2 24.23 25.11 -17.38
N LEU A 3 23.48 25.89 -16.60
CA LEU A 3 22.85 27.15 -17.06
C LEU A 3 23.66 28.40 -16.73
N ARG A 4 24.73 28.27 -15.93
CA ARG A 4 25.47 29.42 -15.38
C ARG A 4 26.55 29.91 -16.34
N GLN A 5 26.29 29.90 -17.64
CA GLN A 5 27.21 30.19 -18.76
C GLN A 5 27.80 31.63 -18.70
N GLY A 6 28.54 31.98 -17.66
CA GLY A 6 29.03 33.33 -17.38
C GLY A 6 28.02 34.29 -16.74
N TYR A 7 26.72 33.97 -16.74
CA TYR A 7 25.68 34.84 -16.17
C TYR A 7 25.66 34.86 -14.63
N ALA A 8 25.41 36.03 -14.05
CA ALA A 8 25.20 36.15 -12.62
C ALA A 8 23.89 35.44 -12.21
N ALA A 9 23.82 34.98 -10.96
CA ALA A 9 22.62 34.30 -10.45
C ALA A 9 21.38 35.20 -10.47
N GLU A 10 21.57 36.51 -10.32
CA GLU A 10 20.51 37.50 -10.35
C GLU A 10 19.92 37.67 -11.76
N ASP A 11 20.76 37.72 -12.80
CA ASP A 11 20.31 37.79 -14.20
C ASP A 11 19.48 36.57 -14.60
N LEU A 12 19.93 35.38 -14.20
CA LEU A 12 19.17 34.14 -14.41
C LEU A 12 17.81 34.19 -13.70
N ARG A 13 17.76 34.75 -12.48
CA ARG A 13 16.53 34.86 -11.71
C ARG A 13 15.54 35.84 -12.36
N HIS A 14 16.03 36.94 -12.94
CA HIS A 14 15.23 37.87 -13.73
C HIS A 14 14.66 37.21 -15.00
N LEU A 15 15.48 36.45 -15.73
CA LEU A 15 15.04 35.72 -16.92
C LEU A 15 13.94 34.71 -16.60
N TYR A 16 14.08 33.91 -15.54
CA TYR A 16 13.04 32.96 -15.13
C TYR A 16 11.73 33.65 -14.77
N ARG A 17 11.81 34.78 -14.05
CA ARG A 17 10.61 35.55 -13.68
C ARG A 17 9.90 36.12 -14.90
N LEU A 18 10.65 36.60 -15.90
CA LEU A 18 10.09 37.09 -17.16
C LEU A 18 9.40 35.95 -17.92
N LEU A 19 10.06 34.79 -18.05
CA LEU A 19 9.47 33.62 -18.71
C LEU A 19 8.18 33.15 -18.01
N ASP A 20 8.18 33.10 -16.67
CA ASP A 20 6.98 32.78 -15.89
C ASP A 20 5.86 33.80 -16.15
N GLN A 21 6.16 35.10 -16.13
CA GLN A 21 5.18 36.14 -16.42
C GLN A 21 4.59 36.05 -17.83
N LEU A 22 5.39 35.67 -18.83
CA LEU A 22 4.93 35.49 -20.21
C LEU A 22 4.06 34.24 -20.38
N MET A 23 4.33 33.19 -19.61
CA MET A 23 3.62 31.90 -19.68
C MET A 23 2.43 31.82 -18.72
N ARG A 24 2.24 32.81 -17.85
CA ARG A 24 1.20 32.80 -16.83
C ARG A 24 -0.17 33.13 -17.42
N LEU A 25 -1.06 32.15 -17.33
CA LEU A 25 -2.47 32.34 -17.62
C LEU A 25 -3.21 32.83 -16.34
N PRO A 26 -4.25 33.67 -16.48
CA PRO A 26 -5.16 33.96 -15.38
C PRO A 26 -5.83 32.67 -14.87
N PRO A 27 -5.93 32.45 -13.54
CA PRO A 27 -6.49 31.20 -13.00
C PRO A 27 -7.90 30.87 -13.48
N SER A 28 -8.69 31.88 -13.85
CA SER A 28 -10.05 31.71 -14.38
C SER A 28 -10.11 31.02 -15.74
N ILE A 29 -9.00 30.97 -16.49
CA ILE A 29 -8.94 30.39 -17.84
C ILE A 29 -8.02 29.18 -17.97
N ASP A 30 -7.34 28.75 -16.89
CA ASP A 30 -6.42 27.61 -16.91
C ASP A 30 -7.09 26.33 -17.44
N GLU A 31 -8.25 25.97 -16.88
CA GLU A 31 -8.97 24.75 -17.27
C GLU A 31 -9.58 24.84 -18.68
N PRO A 32 -10.26 25.95 -19.07
CA PRO A 32 -10.70 26.15 -20.44
C PRO A 32 -9.57 26.05 -21.47
N VAL A 33 -8.44 26.73 -21.26
CA VAL A 33 -7.30 26.68 -22.19
C VAL A 33 -6.75 25.27 -22.31
N ARG A 34 -6.57 24.56 -21.18
CA ARG A 34 -6.12 23.17 -21.18
C ARG A 34 -7.07 22.25 -21.95
N ALA A 35 -8.38 22.43 -21.78
CA ALA A 35 -9.38 21.66 -22.51
C ALA A 35 -9.33 21.93 -24.02
N THR A 36 -9.22 23.20 -24.43
CA THR A 36 -9.09 23.59 -25.85
C THR A 36 -7.81 23.04 -26.47
N MET A 37 -6.68 23.09 -25.77
CA MET A 37 -5.42 22.50 -26.26
C MET A 37 -5.55 20.99 -26.49
N ARG A 38 -6.15 20.25 -25.54
CA ARG A 38 -6.43 18.81 -25.71
C ARG A 38 -7.37 18.53 -26.88
N GLN A 39 -8.36 19.39 -27.10
CA GLN A 39 -9.28 19.26 -28.23
C GLN A 39 -8.55 19.42 -29.58
N ILE A 40 -7.70 20.45 -29.71
CA ILE A 40 -6.90 20.67 -30.92
C ILE A 40 -5.98 19.48 -31.18
N GLU A 41 -5.31 18.95 -30.15
CA GLU A 41 -4.46 17.75 -30.27
C GLU A 41 -5.22 16.52 -30.78
N GLN A 42 -6.49 16.37 -30.39
CA GLN A 42 -7.34 15.25 -30.84
C GLN A 42 -7.83 15.43 -32.29
N GLU A 43 -8.11 16.67 -32.70
CA GLU A 43 -8.63 17.00 -34.02
C GLU A 43 -7.53 16.99 -35.11
N GLU A 44 -6.31 17.41 -34.76
CA GLU A 44 -5.18 17.53 -35.69
C GLU A 44 -4.44 16.19 -35.86
N ARG A 45 -4.57 15.57 -37.04
CA ARG A 45 -3.87 14.32 -37.38
C ARG A 45 -2.35 14.52 -37.37
N GLY A 46 -1.69 13.98 -36.36
CA GLY A 46 -0.23 13.98 -36.21
C GLY A 46 0.30 14.91 -35.13
N MET A 47 -0.57 15.67 -34.45
CA MET A 47 -0.17 16.41 -33.26
C MET A 47 -0.15 15.44 -32.07
N THR A 48 1.01 15.36 -31.40
CA THR A 48 1.17 14.60 -30.14
C THR A 48 1.16 15.58 -28.98
N THR A 49 0.70 15.14 -27.82
CA THR A 49 0.71 15.98 -26.62
C THR A 49 2.12 16.47 -26.33
N PHE A 50 2.31 17.79 -26.40
CA PHE A 50 3.59 18.41 -26.14
C PHE A 50 3.68 18.79 -24.66
N VAL A 51 4.47 18.03 -23.91
CA VAL A 51 4.80 18.34 -22.51
C VAL A 51 6.22 18.88 -22.46
N THR A 52 6.38 20.10 -21.94
CA THR A 52 7.71 20.68 -21.78
C THR A 52 8.55 19.86 -20.81
N SER A 53 9.89 19.96 -20.92
CA SER A 53 10.78 19.29 -19.97
C SER A 53 10.53 19.74 -18.52
N ILE A 54 10.17 21.01 -18.31
CA ILE A 54 9.86 21.57 -16.98
C ILE A 54 8.59 20.94 -16.43
N GLU A 55 7.52 20.85 -17.22
CA GLU A 55 6.26 20.21 -16.80
C GLU A 55 6.46 18.73 -16.50
N ARG A 56 7.26 18.02 -17.30
CA ARG A 56 7.56 16.60 -17.06
C ARG A 56 8.28 16.38 -15.74
N LEU A 57 9.28 17.23 -15.43
CA LEU A 57 10.00 17.19 -14.16
C LEU A 57 9.10 17.55 -12.99
N ALA A 58 8.32 18.63 -13.12
CA ALA A 58 7.37 19.06 -12.09
C ALA A 58 6.28 18.02 -11.83
N GLY A 59 5.81 17.33 -12.87
CA GLY A 59 4.87 16.22 -12.77
C GLY A 59 5.45 15.05 -11.99
N ALA A 60 6.64 14.58 -12.37
CA ALA A 60 7.33 13.50 -11.67
C ALA A 60 7.63 13.83 -10.20
N GLU A 61 8.11 15.05 -9.92
CA GLU A 61 8.31 15.51 -8.53
C GLU A 61 7.00 15.61 -7.74
N GLY A 62 5.92 16.04 -8.40
CA GLY A 62 4.59 16.16 -7.82
C GLY A 62 3.99 14.81 -7.45
N GLU A 63 4.17 13.82 -8.33
CA GLU A 63 3.74 12.43 -8.13
C GLU A 63 4.44 11.81 -6.92
N VAL A 64 5.78 11.83 -6.89
CA VAL A 64 6.58 11.31 -5.76
C VAL A 64 6.22 12.01 -4.44
N ARG A 65 6.01 13.33 -4.48
CA ARG A 65 5.61 14.09 -3.28
C ARG A 65 4.21 13.70 -2.80
N GLY A 66 3.28 13.51 -3.73
CA GLY A 66 1.92 13.08 -3.44
C GLY A 66 1.89 11.69 -2.83
N GLU A 67 2.60 10.76 -3.44
CA GLU A 67 2.73 9.37 -3.00
C GLU A 67 3.36 9.28 -1.61
N ARG A 68 4.51 9.94 -1.40
CA ARG A 68 5.17 10.02 -0.08
C ARG A 68 4.24 10.55 1.01
N LYS A 69 3.47 11.59 0.71
CA LYS A 69 2.50 12.16 1.66
C LYS A 69 1.44 11.13 2.04
N VAL A 70 0.98 10.34 1.08
CA VAL A 70 0.01 9.27 1.32
C VAL A 70 0.62 8.15 2.15
N VAL A 71 1.80 7.66 1.77
CA VAL A 71 2.53 6.61 2.52
C VAL A 71 2.78 7.02 3.96
N MET A 72 3.31 8.23 4.20
CA MET A 72 3.54 8.76 5.55
C MET A 72 2.26 8.76 6.40
N ARG A 73 1.16 9.27 5.85
CA ARG A 73 -0.13 9.29 6.54
C ARG A 73 -0.67 7.89 6.83
N GLN A 74 -0.43 6.91 5.95
CA GLN A 74 -0.84 5.53 6.18
C GLN A 74 0.00 4.87 7.27
N LEU A 75 1.31 5.08 7.28
CA LEU A 75 2.21 4.58 8.31
C LEU A 75 1.87 5.16 9.68
N GLU A 76 1.64 6.47 9.78
CA GLU A 76 1.21 7.12 11.03
C GLU A 76 -0.12 6.54 11.56
N ARG A 77 -1.04 6.20 10.66
CA ARG A 77 -2.33 5.59 11.03
C ARG A 77 -2.20 4.14 11.49
N LYS A 78 -1.34 3.33 10.84
CA LYS A 78 -1.18 1.90 11.17
C LYS A 78 -0.25 1.68 12.35
N LEU A 79 0.84 2.44 12.43
CA LEU A 79 1.97 2.21 13.34
C LEU A 79 2.09 3.27 14.44
N GLY A 80 1.22 4.28 14.42
CA GLY A 80 1.29 5.43 15.32
C GLY A 80 2.39 6.41 14.93
N SER A 81 2.73 7.32 15.85
CA SER A 81 3.76 8.34 15.61
C SER A 81 5.12 7.72 15.27
N LEU A 82 5.67 8.11 14.12
CA LEU A 82 7.01 7.75 13.70
C LEU A 82 8.03 8.71 14.32
N ASN A 83 9.27 8.26 14.47
CA ASN A 83 10.36 9.13 14.91
C ASN A 83 10.96 9.89 13.70
N ALA A 84 11.68 10.99 13.98
CA ALA A 84 12.25 11.84 12.93
C ALA A 84 13.29 11.12 12.04
N ALA A 85 13.93 10.05 12.52
CA ALA A 85 14.88 9.28 11.72
C ALA A 85 14.15 8.47 10.64
N LEU A 86 13.07 7.78 11.02
CA LEU A 86 12.21 7.04 10.08
C LEU A 86 11.55 7.97 9.07
N GLU A 87 11.07 9.13 9.52
CA GLU A 87 10.53 10.16 8.61
C GLU A 87 11.56 10.60 7.56
N ALA A 88 12.81 10.81 7.97
CA ALA A 88 13.89 11.20 7.07
C ALA A 88 14.25 10.08 6.08
N GLU A 89 14.28 8.82 6.53
CA GLU A 89 14.52 7.67 5.66
C GLU A 89 13.42 7.51 4.61
N ILE A 90 12.16 7.58 5.02
CA ILE A 90 11.02 7.53 4.08
C ILE A 90 11.05 8.72 3.12
N ALA A 91 11.48 9.90 3.58
CA ALA A 91 11.64 11.08 2.72
C ALA A 91 12.79 10.97 1.72
N ALA A 92 13.72 10.04 1.91
CA ALA A 92 14.81 9.76 0.98
C ALA A 92 14.45 8.71 -0.09
N LEU A 93 13.34 7.99 0.09
CA LEU A 93 12.88 6.98 -0.87
C LEU A 93 12.49 7.60 -2.21
N ASP A 94 12.87 6.90 -3.28
CA ASP A 94 12.45 7.19 -4.66
C ASP A 94 11.03 6.65 -4.95
N ALA A 95 10.50 6.97 -6.14
CA ALA A 95 9.16 6.56 -6.56
C ALA A 95 8.94 5.04 -6.47
N THR A 96 9.87 4.26 -7.02
CA THR A 96 9.76 2.79 -7.07
C THR A 96 9.79 2.18 -5.67
N GLN A 97 10.60 2.76 -4.77
CA GLN A 97 10.66 2.35 -3.38
C GLN A 97 9.42 2.74 -2.59
N LEU A 98 8.84 3.90 -2.85
CA LEU A 98 7.58 4.32 -2.24
C LEU A 98 6.43 3.41 -2.69
N ASP A 99 6.40 3.03 -3.97
CA ASP A 99 5.38 2.11 -4.52
C ASP A 99 5.48 0.76 -3.81
N ALA A 100 6.69 0.20 -3.73
CA ALA A 100 6.93 -1.06 -3.03
C ALA A 100 6.60 -0.98 -1.53
N LEU A 101 6.91 0.14 -0.88
CA LEU A 101 6.51 0.38 0.51
C LEU A 101 4.98 0.48 0.65
N SER A 102 4.30 1.04 -0.36
CA SER A 102 2.85 1.19 -0.37
C SER A 102 2.12 -0.16 -0.33
N GLU A 103 2.67 -1.18 -0.99
CA GLU A 103 2.17 -2.55 -0.94
C GLU A 103 2.56 -3.24 0.36
N ALA A 104 3.84 -3.18 0.73
CA ALA A 104 4.37 -3.82 1.93
C ALA A 104 3.69 -3.33 3.22
N LEU A 105 3.35 -2.04 3.29
CA LEU A 105 2.73 -1.47 4.49
C LEU A 105 1.37 -2.11 4.79
N LEU A 106 0.67 -2.68 3.80
CA LEU A 106 -0.59 -3.39 4.00
C LEU A 106 -0.42 -4.58 4.95
N SER A 107 0.77 -5.17 4.97
CA SER A 107 1.16 -6.30 5.81
C SER A 107 1.80 -5.90 7.15
N PHE A 108 2.08 -4.61 7.35
CA PHE A 108 2.69 -4.14 8.60
C PHE A 108 1.69 -4.12 9.76
N THR A 109 2.14 -4.63 10.91
CA THR A 109 1.41 -4.62 12.18
C THR A 109 2.19 -3.95 13.31
N THR A 110 3.52 -3.81 13.17
CA THR A 110 4.40 -3.20 14.18
C THR A 110 5.45 -2.30 13.50
N GLN A 111 6.03 -1.36 14.26
CA GLN A 111 7.12 -0.51 13.76
C GLN A 111 8.37 -1.33 13.36
N ALA A 112 8.61 -2.47 14.02
CA ALA A 112 9.72 -3.36 13.68
C ALA A 112 9.65 -3.89 12.23
N HIS A 113 8.44 -4.02 11.65
CA HIS A 113 8.29 -4.41 10.24
C HIS A 113 8.78 -3.32 9.29
N LEU A 114 8.48 -2.06 9.61
CA LEU A 114 8.97 -0.90 8.86
C LEU A 114 10.49 -0.80 8.96
N ASP A 115 11.06 -0.96 10.15
CA ASP A 115 12.51 -0.97 10.36
C ASP A 115 13.20 -2.06 9.52
N ALA A 116 12.67 -3.28 9.56
CA ALA A 116 13.18 -4.41 8.79
C ALA A 116 13.13 -4.14 7.27
N TRP A 117 12.01 -3.57 6.79
CA TRP A 117 11.84 -3.23 5.38
C TRP A 117 12.84 -2.17 4.92
N LEU A 118 13.04 -1.11 5.72
CA LEU A 118 14.02 -0.04 5.44
C LEU A 118 15.46 -0.57 5.45
N GLN A 119 15.77 -1.56 6.28
CA GLN A 119 17.06 -2.26 6.30
C GLN A 119 17.28 -3.24 5.13
N GLY A 120 16.31 -3.37 4.23
CA GLY A 120 16.45 -4.14 2.99
C GLY A 120 15.76 -5.51 3.00
N GLN A 121 15.04 -5.88 4.06
CA GLN A 121 14.21 -7.09 4.07
C GLN A 121 12.89 -6.83 3.33
N ARG A 122 12.96 -6.77 1.99
CA ARG A 122 11.83 -6.40 1.12
C ARG A 122 11.02 -7.59 0.61
N GLU A 123 11.56 -8.81 0.72
CA GLU A 123 10.87 -10.04 0.29
C GLU A 123 9.84 -10.50 1.33
N GLY A 124 8.67 -10.95 0.86
CA GLY A 124 7.63 -11.55 1.71
C GLY A 124 6.57 -10.58 2.24
N TRP A 125 6.66 -9.29 1.94
CA TRP A 125 5.64 -8.29 2.32
C TRP A 125 4.52 -8.13 1.28
N ASP A 126 4.77 -8.53 0.04
CA ASP A 126 3.83 -8.50 -1.11
C ASP A 126 2.71 -9.55 -0.99
N VAL A 127 2.80 -10.43 0.01
CA VAL A 127 1.78 -11.43 0.27
C VAL A 127 0.61 -10.73 0.95
N ALA A 128 -0.56 -10.72 0.30
CA ALA A 128 -1.82 -10.24 0.87
C ALA A 128 -1.97 -10.66 2.35
N ALA A 129 -1.81 -9.71 3.26
CA ALA A 129 -2.05 -9.94 4.69
C ALA A 129 -3.56 -10.07 4.97
N PRO A 130 -3.93 -10.30 6.23
CA PRO A 130 -4.27 -11.56 6.87
C PRO A 130 -5.71 -12.04 6.56
N GLU A 131 -6.33 -11.69 5.44
CA GLU A 131 -7.72 -12.10 5.15
C GLU A 131 -7.87 -13.62 5.18
N THR A 132 -6.87 -14.36 4.68
CA THR A 132 -6.81 -15.82 4.79
C THR A 132 -6.65 -16.29 6.23
N SER A 133 -5.93 -15.55 7.08
CA SER A 133 -5.74 -15.93 8.49
C SER A 133 -6.99 -15.64 9.33
N ALA A 134 -7.62 -14.47 9.16
CA ALA A 134 -8.84 -14.10 9.88
C ALA A 134 -10.03 -14.99 9.51
N TYR A 135 -10.18 -15.30 8.22
CA TYR A 135 -11.19 -16.25 7.75
C TYR A 135 -10.97 -17.65 8.35
N VAL A 136 -9.73 -18.14 8.32
CA VAL A 136 -9.37 -19.43 8.90
C VAL A 136 -9.60 -19.47 10.42
N GLN A 137 -9.30 -18.39 11.15
CA GLN A 137 -9.59 -18.33 12.58
C GLN A 137 -11.10 -18.30 12.86
N ALA A 138 -11.88 -17.57 12.05
CA ALA A 138 -13.34 -17.57 12.18
C ALA A 138 -13.95 -18.95 11.89
N GLU A 139 -13.42 -19.68 10.89
CA GLU A 139 -13.81 -21.07 10.63
C GLU A 139 -13.44 -21.99 11.79
N ARG A 140 -12.22 -21.88 12.36
CA ARG A 140 -11.83 -22.63 13.57
C ARG A 140 -12.77 -22.37 14.74
N ASP A 141 -13.08 -21.11 15.01
CA ASP A 141 -13.98 -20.71 16.09
C ASP A 141 -15.41 -21.20 15.87
N MET A 142 -15.85 -21.29 14.61
CA MET A 142 -17.13 -21.90 14.25
C MET A 142 -17.12 -23.40 14.56
N VAL A 143 -16.09 -24.13 14.11
CA VAL A 143 -15.95 -25.57 14.34
C VAL A 143 -15.85 -25.89 15.84
N LEU A 144 -15.04 -25.13 16.59
CA LEU A 144 -14.92 -25.31 18.04
C LEU A 144 -16.25 -25.08 18.77
N ARG A 145 -17.06 -24.10 18.34
CA ARG A 145 -18.41 -23.89 18.89
C ARG A 145 -19.35 -25.04 18.55
N GLN A 146 -19.31 -25.54 17.31
CA GLN A 146 -20.12 -26.67 16.87
C GLN A 146 -19.79 -27.94 17.68
N LEU A 147 -18.50 -28.24 17.86
CA LEU A 147 -18.02 -29.37 18.65
C LEU A 147 -18.45 -29.27 20.11
N LYS A 148 -18.23 -28.11 20.76
CA LYS A 148 -18.66 -27.86 22.14
C LYS A 148 -20.18 -27.99 22.32
N HIS A 149 -20.95 -27.53 21.33
CA HIS A 149 -22.41 -27.67 21.37
C HIS A 149 -22.86 -29.13 21.18
N ARG A 150 -22.24 -29.87 20.26
CA ARG A 150 -22.63 -31.25 19.94
C ARG A 150 -22.29 -32.25 21.04
N PHE A 151 -21.14 -32.10 21.69
CA PHE A 151 -20.69 -33.00 22.76
C PHE A 151 -21.04 -32.52 24.18
N GLY A 152 -21.67 -31.35 24.32
CA GLY A 152 -22.04 -30.78 25.63
C GLY A 152 -20.85 -30.24 26.43
N GLY A 153 -19.69 -30.15 25.80
CA GLY A 153 -18.37 -29.82 26.35
C GLY A 153 -17.31 -30.28 25.36
N LEU A 154 -16.08 -29.81 25.49
CA LEU A 154 -14.94 -30.38 24.76
C LEU A 154 -13.74 -30.36 25.71
N SER A 155 -12.98 -31.45 25.77
CA SER A 155 -11.74 -31.47 26.56
C SER A 155 -10.75 -30.42 26.04
N GLU A 156 -9.96 -29.82 26.94
CA GLU A 156 -8.93 -28.84 26.55
C GLU A 156 -7.90 -29.43 25.58
N ALA A 157 -7.59 -30.73 25.72
CA ALA A 157 -6.69 -31.45 24.84
C ALA A 157 -7.21 -31.51 23.40
N LEU A 158 -8.50 -31.82 23.21
CA LEU A 158 -9.11 -31.87 21.88
C LEU A 158 -9.28 -30.46 21.29
N ALA A 159 -9.60 -29.46 22.12
CA ALA A 159 -9.64 -28.07 21.67
C ALA A 159 -8.28 -27.61 21.14
N ALA A 160 -7.19 -27.95 21.84
CA ALA A 160 -5.84 -27.61 21.42
C ALA A 160 -5.44 -28.30 20.11
N GLN A 161 -5.83 -29.56 19.91
CA GLN A 161 -5.59 -30.28 18.66
C GLN A 161 -6.33 -29.63 17.49
N VAL A 162 -7.59 -29.24 17.67
CA VAL A 162 -8.37 -28.55 16.63
C VAL A 162 -7.79 -27.17 16.30
N ILE A 163 -7.26 -26.45 17.29
CA ILE A 163 -6.55 -25.17 17.08
C ILE A 163 -5.27 -25.38 16.26
N ALA A 164 -4.57 -26.49 16.50
CA ALA A 164 -3.32 -26.84 15.83
C ALA A 164 -3.50 -27.43 14.42
N LEU A 165 -4.72 -27.79 14.02
CA LEU A 165 -5.00 -28.35 12.68
C LEU A 165 -4.67 -27.39 11.55
N SER A 166 -4.16 -27.96 10.46
CA SER A 166 -3.97 -27.26 9.19
C SER A 166 -5.30 -26.71 8.65
N PRO A 167 -5.34 -25.49 8.09
CA PRO A 167 -6.58 -24.87 7.60
C PRO A 167 -7.33 -25.71 6.55
N SER A 168 -6.60 -26.46 5.72
CA SER A 168 -7.16 -27.36 4.71
C SER A 168 -8.00 -28.49 5.28
N LEU A 169 -7.84 -28.82 6.57
CA LEU A 169 -8.55 -29.90 7.25
C LEU A 169 -9.80 -29.40 7.98
N LEU A 170 -10.02 -28.08 8.09
CA LEU A 170 -11.19 -27.53 8.81
C LEU A 170 -12.51 -27.78 8.07
N ALA A 171 -12.53 -27.66 6.75
CA ALA A 171 -13.71 -27.97 5.95
C ALA A 171 -14.06 -29.48 6.02
N PRO A 172 -13.13 -30.42 5.79
CA PRO A 172 -13.37 -31.85 6.00
C PRO A 172 -13.80 -32.21 7.43
N LEU A 173 -13.23 -31.56 8.45
CA LEU A 173 -13.64 -31.75 9.84
C LEU A 173 -15.09 -31.31 10.06
N SER A 174 -15.48 -30.16 9.50
CA SER A 174 -16.85 -29.63 9.63
C SER A 174 -17.89 -30.53 8.96
N GLU A 175 -17.52 -31.20 7.87
CA GLU A 175 -18.38 -32.15 7.17
C GLU A 175 -18.51 -33.47 7.95
N ALA A 176 -17.38 -34.03 8.41
CA ALA A 176 -17.36 -35.24 9.25
C ALA A 176 -18.10 -35.06 10.59
N LEU A 177 -18.11 -33.83 11.13
CA LEU A 177 -18.85 -33.48 12.35
C LEU A 177 -20.35 -33.79 12.23
N LEU A 178 -20.92 -33.73 11.03
CA LEU A 178 -22.33 -34.07 10.80
C LEU A 178 -22.64 -35.52 11.17
N ASP A 179 -21.68 -36.42 10.99
CA ASP A 179 -21.82 -37.86 11.24
C ASP A 179 -21.41 -38.25 12.67
N PHE A 180 -20.64 -37.40 13.37
CA PHE A 180 -20.12 -37.77 14.70
C PHE A 180 -21.18 -37.90 15.77
N THR A 181 -21.22 -39.01 16.49
CA THR A 181 -22.13 -39.19 17.63
C THR A 181 -21.44 -39.12 18.98
N THR A 182 -20.12 -39.30 19.03
CA THR A 182 -19.33 -39.36 20.26
C THR A 182 -17.98 -38.62 20.14
N GLU A 183 -17.41 -38.18 21.25
CA GLU A 183 -16.07 -37.54 21.26
C GLU A 183 -14.96 -38.51 20.83
N THR A 184 -15.15 -39.82 21.04
CA THR A 184 -14.23 -40.87 20.58
C THR A 184 -14.08 -40.93 19.06
N GLU A 185 -15.10 -40.55 18.30
CA GLU A 185 -15.01 -40.48 16.83
C GLU A 185 -14.19 -39.29 16.36
N LEU A 186 -14.26 -38.17 17.09
CA LEU A 186 -13.40 -37.01 16.87
C LEU A 186 -11.94 -37.33 17.18
N GLU A 187 -11.66 -38.04 18.28
CA GLU A 187 -10.31 -38.48 18.65
C GLU A 187 -9.66 -39.39 17.61
N VAL A 188 -10.44 -40.25 16.94
CA VAL A 188 -9.94 -41.13 15.88
C VAL A 188 -9.68 -40.38 14.57
N TRP A 189 -10.39 -39.27 14.36
CA TRP A 189 -10.28 -38.46 13.15
C TRP A 189 -9.08 -37.50 13.17
N LEU A 190 -8.78 -36.92 14.34
CA LEU A 190 -7.70 -35.95 14.58
C LEU A 190 -6.30 -36.57 14.49
#